data_AF-A0A559JQN4-F1
#
_entry.id   AF-A0A559JQN4-F1
#
_cell.length_a   1.000
_cell.length_b   1.000
_cell.length_c   1.000
_cell.angle_alpha   90.00
_cell.angle_beta   90.00
_cell.angle_gamma   90.00
#
_symmetry.space_group_name_H-M   'P 1'
#
loop_
_entity.id
_entity.type
_entity.pdbx_description
1 polymer ?
#
loop_
_entity_poly.entity_id
_entity_poly.type
_entity_poly.pdbx_seq_one_letter_code
_entity_poly.pdbx_strand_id
1 'polypeptide(L)'
;MWDVICFDNAMSHTANMVKDRLSNLLHCSLNFGPVDMPMRRSLIERFFQSLEESGFHRLPNTTGSGPKDPRRNEPEQRAINYQITYEHLLELVDVLISNYNGTPHGGIYNQRPLELLQKRMEKGMTPRKLDKIKQSEMLFMQTAMKRTIRGSIASGKRPYIQYEGVEYRNERLANSAHLIGTEVTLHVNVDDIRVIKAFLPDGSELGYLSAAGKWSLTSHTLQIRQAINKLVTRRLLHFTYWDDPIFIYTEFLLSQAKIGKKRDVNKVKNVQEVARKKTNKKEQDTDPELMVRNEALERARTQVKVAKDIKSDDYDEILKDLKTITY
;
A
#
# COMPACT_ATOMS: atom_id res chain seq x y z
N MET A 1 -6.24 0.68 20.40
CA MET A 1 -6.07 -0.78 20.35
C MET A 1 -7.21 -1.42 21.10
N TRP A 2 -7.87 -2.37 20.47
CA TRP A 2 -9.07 -3.02 20.97
C TRP A 2 -8.71 -4.40 21.51
N ASP A 3 -9.33 -4.82 22.62
CA ASP A 3 -9.20 -6.18 23.16
C ASP A 3 -10.06 -7.20 22.42
N VAL A 4 -11.20 -6.74 21.91
CA VAL A 4 -12.15 -7.53 21.13
C VAL A 4 -12.60 -6.71 19.92
N ILE A 5 -12.58 -7.31 18.73
CA ILE A 5 -13.22 -6.77 17.53
C ILE A 5 -14.43 -7.64 17.19
N CYS A 6 -15.58 -6.99 17.07
CA CYS A 6 -16.85 -7.61 16.74
C CYS A 6 -17.18 -7.36 15.26
N PHE A 7 -17.01 -8.39 14.41
CA PHE A 7 -17.26 -8.31 12.96
C PHE A 7 -18.71 -8.65 12.57
N ASP A 8 -19.25 -8.01 11.53
CA ASP A 8 -20.56 -8.32 10.92
C ASP A 8 -20.67 -9.72 10.26
N ASN A 9 -19.60 -10.52 10.35
CA ASN A 9 -19.44 -11.84 9.75
C ASN A 9 -19.43 -11.88 8.20
N ALA A 10 -19.16 -10.76 7.52
CA ALA A 10 -18.85 -10.76 6.09
C ALA A 10 -17.66 -11.69 5.76
N MET A 11 -17.71 -12.35 4.59
CA MET A 11 -16.71 -13.35 4.17
C MET A 11 -15.25 -12.83 4.22
N SER A 12 -15.03 -11.55 3.93
CA SER A 12 -13.73 -10.87 4.03
C SER A 12 -13.10 -10.99 5.43
N HIS A 13 -13.89 -10.90 6.49
CA HIS A 13 -13.44 -10.98 7.88
C HIS A 13 -12.90 -12.38 8.24
N THR A 14 -13.31 -13.41 7.50
CA THR A 14 -12.87 -14.79 7.75
C THR A 14 -11.48 -15.11 7.20
N ALA A 15 -10.90 -14.23 6.39
CA ALA A 15 -9.60 -14.44 5.75
C ALA A 15 -8.47 -14.60 6.78
N ASN A 16 -7.62 -15.62 6.59
CA ASN A 16 -6.52 -15.92 7.53
C ASN A 16 -5.59 -14.71 7.76
N MET A 17 -5.25 -13.96 6.70
CA MET A 17 -4.44 -12.75 6.82
C MET A 17 -5.04 -11.70 7.78
N VAL A 18 -6.38 -11.55 7.80
CA VAL A 18 -7.07 -10.64 8.74
C VAL A 18 -7.00 -11.21 10.16
N LYS A 19 -7.30 -12.50 10.33
CA LYS A 19 -7.21 -13.19 11.63
C LYS A 19 -5.81 -13.11 12.23
N ASP A 20 -4.80 -13.48 11.46
CA ASP A 20 -3.40 -13.51 11.89
C ASP A 20 -2.89 -12.12 12.28
N ARG A 21 -3.30 -11.05 11.58
CA ARG A 21 -2.91 -9.68 11.95
C ARG A 21 -3.55 -9.23 13.25
N LEU A 22 -4.86 -9.42 13.38
CA LEU A 22 -5.58 -8.93 14.55
C LEU A 22 -5.19 -9.71 15.82
N SER A 23 -4.96 -11.02 15.71
CA SER A 23 -4.50 -11.84 16.85
C SER A 23 -3.00 -11.67 17.14
N ASN A 24 -2.11 -11.76 16.14
CA ASN A 24 -0.66 -11.84 16.40
C ASN A 24 0.03 -10.47 16.48
N LEU A 25 -0.43 -9.46 15.73
CA LEU A 25 0.16 -8.11 15.76
C LEU A 25 -0.56 -7.19 16.75
N LEU A 26 -1.89 -7.23 16.75
CA LEU A 26 -2.72 -6.34 17.56
C LEU A 26 -3.14 -6.94 18.93
N HIS A 27 -2.93 -8.24 19.15
CA HIS A 27 -3.35 -8.98 20.35
C HIS A 27 -4.84 -8.78 20.68
N CYS A 28 -5.67 -8.81 19.65
CA CYS A 28 -7.11 -8.61 19.71
C CYS A 28 -7.87 -9.92 19.48
N SER A 29 -8.84 -10.20 20.33
CA SER A 29 -9.76 -11.35 20.19
C SER A 29 -10.81 -11.07 19.13
N LEU A 30 -11.08 -12.03 18.26
CA LEU A 30 -12.06 -11.88 17.18
C LEU A 30 -13.40 -12.51 17.51
N ASN A 31 -14.46 -11.71 17.49
CA ASN A 31 -15.83 -12.13 17.70
C ASN A 31 -16.61 -12.00 16.39
N PHE A 32 -16.84 -13.13 15.73
CA PHE A 32 -17.68 -13.23 14.53
C PHE A 32 -19.18 -13.26 14.84
N GLY A 33 -19.55 -13.44 16.12
CA GLY A 33 -20.93 -13.67 16.55
C GLY A 33 -21.41 -15.10 16.25
N PRO A 34 -22.64 -15.45 16.67
CA PRO A 34 -23.30 -16.65 16.20
C PRO A 34 -23.71 -16.48 14.73
N VAL A 35 -23.60 -17.55 13.95
CA VAL A 35 -24.20 -17.61 12.60
C VAL A 35 -25.72 -17.41 12.72
N ASP A 36 -26.31 -16.72 11.75
CA ASP A 36 -27.75 -16.43 11.64
C ASP A 36 -28.41 -15.74 12.86
N MET A 37 -27.65 -15.01 13.70
CA MET A 37 -28.19 -14.15 14.76
C MET A 37 -27.86 -12.65 14.56
N PRO A 38 -28.46 -11.97 13.56
CA PRO A 38 -28.21 -10.54 13.28
C PRO A 38 -28.51 -9.64 14.48
N MET A 39 -29.55 -9.95 15.27
CA MET A 39 -30.01 -9.14 16.41
C MET A 39 -28.92 -8.80 17.45
N ARG A 40 -27.85 -9.61 17.57
CA ARG A 40 -26.73 -9.32 18.48
C ARG A 40 -25.84 -8.15 17.99
N ARG A 41 -26.02 -7.66 16.76
CA ARG A 41 -25.19 -6.65 16.08
C ARG A 41 -25.94 -5.38 15.69
N SER A 42 -27.07 -5.11 16.34
CA SER A 42 -27.92 -3.93 16.13
C SER A 42 -27.20 -2.57 16.13
N LEU A 43 -26.06 -2.42 16.84
CA LEU A 43 -25.22 -1.22 16.78
C LEU A 43 -24.52 -1.04 15.42
N ILE A 44 -24.06 -2.13 14.81
CA ILE A 44 -23.39 -2.13 13.50
C ILE A 44 -24.43 -1.86 12.40
N GLU A 45 -25.56 -2.55 12.45
CA GLU A 45 -26.67 -2.37 11.52
C GLU A 45 -27.22 -0.94 11.57
N ARG A 46 -27.46 -0.38 12.77
CA ARG A 46 -27.91 1.01 12.94
C ARG A 46 -26.88 2.02 12.44
N PHE A 47 -25.58 1.75 12.61
CA PHE A 47 -24.53 2.61 12.07
C PHE A 47 -24.56 2.63 10.53
N PHE A 48 -24.61 1.47 9.88
CA PHE A 48 -24.72 1.40 8.41
C PHE A 48 -26.00 2.05 7.90
N GLN A 49 -27.15 1.76 8.51
CA GLN A 49 -28.44 2.41 8.17
C GLN A 49 -28.36 3.94 8.29
N SER A 50 -27.65 4.45 9.31
CA SER A 50 -27.45 5.89 9.50
C SER A 50 -26.63 6.50 8.37
N LEU A 51 -25.56 5.83 7.91
CA LEU A 51 -24.74 6.27 6.78
C LEU A 51 -25.50 6.21 5.44
N GLU A 52 -26.30 5.16 5.24
CA GLU A 52 -27.09 4.95 4.03
C GLU A 52 -28.18 6.02 3.89
N GLU A 53 -29.08 6.14 4.86
CA GLU A 53 -30.21 7.08 4.79
C GLU A 53 -29.78 8.55 4.92
N SER A 54 -28.79 8.87 5.77
CA SER A 54 -28.34 10.26 5.95
C SER A 54 -27.37 10.74 4.86
N GLY A 55 -26.80 9.80 4.10
CA GLY A 55 -25.71 10.03 3.16
C GLY A 55 -25.99 9.45 1.78
N PHE A 56 -25.62 8.18 1.56
CA PHE A 56 -25.56 7.58 0.22
C PHE A 56 -26.90 7.58 -0.52
N HIS A 57 -28.03 7.38 0.17
CA HIS A 57 -29.36 7.39 -0.44
C HIS A 57 -29.86 8.79 -0.84
N ARG A 58 -29.21 9.86 -0.35
CA ARG A 58 -29.52 11.25 -0.71
C ARG A 58 -28.73 11.74 -1.93
N LEU A 59 -27.71 11.00 -2.36
CA LEU A 59 -26.96 11.34 -3.56
C LEU A 59 -27.82 11.12 -4.82
N PRO A 60 -27.70 11.99 -5.85
CA PRO A 60 -28.47 11.85 -7.07
C PRO A 60 -28.14 10.54 -7.82
N ASN A 61 -26.91 10.01 -7.65
CA ASN A 61 -26.45 8.73 -8.19
C ASN A 61 -26.63 7.53 -7.24
N THR A 62 -27.54 7.61 -6.27
CA THR A 62 -27.84 6.48 -5.38
C THR A 62 -28.24 5.21 -6.16
N THR A 63 -27.69 4.06 -5.77
CA THR A 63 -28.11 2.76 -6.28
C THR A 63 -29.35 2.20 -5.58
N GLY A 64 -29.80 2.88 -4.50
CA GLY A 64 -30.80 2.38 -3.55
C GLY A 64 -30.32 1.18 -2.73
N SER A 65 -31.20 0.62 -1.92
CA SER A 65 -30.96 -0.60 -1.13
C SER A 65 -31.00 -1.88 -1.98
N GLY A 66 -31.39 -1.80 -3.27
CA GLY A 66 -31.40 -2.94 -4.18
C GLY A 66 -31.75 -2.59 -5.64
N PRO A 67 -31.70 -3.57 -6.57
CA PRO A 67 -31.89 -3.32 -8.00
C PRO A 67 -33.26 -2.76 -8.40
N LYS A 68 -34.28 -2.91 -7.55
CA LYS A 68 -35.66 -2.45 -7.76
C LYS A 68 -36.06 -1.27 -6.85
N ASP A 69 -35.10 -0.64 -6.16
CA ASP A 69 -35.38 0.50 -5.28
C ASP A 69 -35.89 1.70 -6.11
N PRO A 70 -37.04 2.33 -5.76
CA PRO A 70 -37.58 3.46 -6.52
C PRO A 70 -36.69 4.71 -6.53
N ARG A 71 -35.75 4.84 -5.58
CA ARG A 71 -34.74 5.92 -5.57
C ARG A 71 -33.69 5.73 -6.68
N ARG A 72 -33.53 4.51 -7.21
CA ARG A 72 -32.54 4.16 -8.23
C ARG A 72 -32.96 4.69 -9.61
N ASN A 73 -32.55 5.91 -9.93
CA ASN A 73 -32.78 6.51 -11.24
C ASN A 73 -31.44 6.76 -11.97
N GLU A 74 -31.14 5.92 -12.96
CA GLU A 74 -29.95 5.99 -13.85
C GLU A 74 -28.65 6.45 -13.16
N PRO A 75 -28.22 5.79 -12.07
CA PRO A 75 -27.19 6.32 -11.19
C PRO A 75 -25.84 6.53 -11.90
N GLU A 76 -25.49 5.67 -12.86
CA GLU A 76 -24.27 5.84 -13.66
C GLU A 76 -24.30 7.11 -14.53
N GLN A 77 -25.45 7.43 -15.15
CA GLN A 77 -25.58 8.65 -15.95
C GLN A 77 -25.51 9.89 -15.07
N ARG A 78 -26.21 9.88 -13.93
CA ARG A 78 -26.17 10.98 -12.97
C ARG A 78 -24.78 11.19 -12.36
N ALA A 79 -24.02 10.13 -12.11
CA ALA A 79 -22.64 10.26 -11.66
C ALA A 79 -21.75 10.98 -12.70
N ILE A 80 -21.97 10.74 -14.00
CA ILE A 80 -21.26 11.43 -15.08
C ILE A 80 -21.74 12.89 -15.17
N ASN A 81 -23.05 13.12 -15.21
CA ASN A 81 -23.65 14.45 -15.39
C ASN A 81 -23.30 15.42 -14.26
N TYR A 82 -23.27 14.94 -13.00
CA TYR A 82 -22.87 15.71 -11.83
C TYR A 82 -21.38 15.57 -11.48
N GLN A 83 -20.56 14.96 -12.36
CA GLN A 83 -19.11 14.79 -12.20
C GLN A 83 -18.72 14.22 -10.82
N ILE A 84 -19.46 13.23 -10.34
CA ILE A 84 -19.24 12.61 -9.02
C ILE A 84 -18.01 11.71 -9.09
N THR A 85 -16.92 12.19 -8.49
CA THR A 85 -15.63 11.53 -8.43
C THR A 85 -15.57 10.50 -7.29
N TYR A 86 -14.46 9.77 -7.18
CA TYR A 86 -14.24 8.85 -6.05
C TYR A 86 -13.87 9.64 -4.79
N GLU A 87 -13.17 10.75 -4.98
CA GLU A 87 -12.67 11.69 -4.00
C GLU A 87 -13.85 12.35 -3.27
N HIS A 88 -14.88 12.82 -3.99
CA HIS A 88 -16.13 13.34 -3.38
C HIS A 88 -16.84 12.30 -2.50
N LEU A 89 -16.74 11.01 -2.82
CA LEU A 89 -17.33 9.95 -1.99
C LEU A 89 -16.51 9.68 -0.72
N LEU A 90 -15.19 9.87 -0.75
CA LEU A 90 -14.35 9.81 0.45
C LEU A 90 -14.63 10.99 1.38
N GLU A 91 -14.70 12.21 0.84
CA GLU A 91 -15.07 13.43 1.59
C GLU A 91 -16.45 13.29 2.25
N LEU A 92 -17.44 12.76 1.50
CA LEU A 92 -18.77 12.47 2.05
C LEU A 92 -18.69 11.49 3.23
N VAL A 93 -17.92 10.41 3.12
CA VAL A 93 -17.77 9.42 4.20
C VAL A 93 -17.14 10.05 5.44
N ASP A 94 -16.13 10.89 5.28
CA ASP A 94 -15.47 11.59 6.39
C ASP A 94 -16.45 12.56 7.11
N VAL A 95 -17.22 13.33 6.35
CA VAL A 95 -18.28 14.20 6.89
C VAL A 95 -19.38 13.39 7.59
N LEU A 96 -19.82 12.26 7.04
CA LEU A 96 -20.84 11.42 7.66
C LEU A 96 -20.36 10.79 8.97
N ILE A 97 -19.10 10.31 9.04
CA ILE A 97 -18.50 9.76 10.24
C ILE A 97 -18.30 10.86 11.30
N SER A 98 -17.85 12.05 10.89
CA SER A 98 -17.69 13.21 11.76
C SER A 98 -19.03 13.66 12.36
N ASN A 99 -20.07 13.77 11.53
CA ASN A 99 -21.43 14.08 11.99
C ASN A 99 -21.98 13.00 12.92
N TYR A 100 -21.85 11.71 12.58
CA TYR A 100 -22.29 10.61 13.45
C TYR A 100 -21.68 10.71 14.86
N ASN A 101 -20.40 11.03 14.94
CA ASN A 101 -19.66 11.17 16.20
C ASN A 101 -19.93 12.49 16.95
N GLY A 102 -20.35 13.54 16.23
CA GLY A 102 -20.67 14.87 16.75
C GLY A 102 -22.14 15.14 17.08
N THR A 103 -23.08 14.29 16.63
CA THR A 103 -24.52 14.43 16.86
C THR A 103 -25.00 13.63 18.09
N PRO A 104 -25.99 14.11 18.86
CA PRO A 104 -26.64 13.33 19.92
C PRO A 104 -27.33 12.04 19.43
N HIS A 105 -27.21 10.94 20.20
CA HIS A 105 -27.92 9.69 19.91
C HIS A 105 -28.78 9.23 21.08
N GLY A 106 -30.04 8.88 20.81
CA GLY A 106 -30.98 8.38 21.83
C GLY A 106 -30.51 7.10 22.55
N GLY A 107 -29.76 6.24 21.85
CA GLY A 107 -29.17 5.02 22.43
C GLY A 107 -28.08 5.25 23.48
N ILE A 108 -27.61 6.50 23.66
CA ILE A 108 -26.64 6.90 24.68
C ILE A 108 -27.13 8.15 25.45
N TYR A 109 -28.41 8.14 25.83
CA TYR A 109 -29.04 9.20 26.65
C TYR A 109 -28.92 10.61 26.05
N ASN A 110 -29.04 10.71 24.72
CA ASN A 110 -28.89 11.95 23.95
C ASN A 110 -27.52 12.65 24.12
N GLN A 111 -26.47 11.89 24.47
CA GLN A 111 -25.09 12.37 24.42
C GLN A 111 -24.50 12.20 23.02
N ARG A 112 -23.44 12.94 22.72
CA ARG A 112 -22.63 12.73 21.50
C ARG A 112 -21.66 11.56 21.73
N PRO A 113 -21.35 10.70 20.75
CA PRO A 113 -20.38 9.61 20.93
C PRO A 113 -19.00 10.07 21.42
N LEU A 114 -18.51 11.22 20.93
CA LEU A 114 -17.27 11.83 21.40
C LEU A 114 -17.34 12.31 22.86
N GLU A 115 -18.48 12.89 23.27
CA GLU A 115 -18.72 13.35 24.63
C GLU A 115 -18.79 12.16 25.62
N LEU A 116 -19.46 11.08 25.23
CA LEU A 116 -19.49 9.84 26.02
C LEU A 116 -18.09 9.21 26.13
N LEU A 117 -17.31 9.22 25.05
CA LEU A 117 -15.92 8.74 25.07
C LEU A 117 -15.06 9.58 26.01
N GLN A 118 -15.14 10.91 25.93
CA GLN A 118 -14.45 11.83 26.82
C GLN A 118 -14.81 11.56 28.29
N LYS A 119 -16.10 11.50 28.63
CA LYS A 119 -16.56 11.19 30.00
C LYS A 119 -16.09 9.83 30.52
N ARG A 120 -15.89 8.84 29.64
CA ARG A 120 -15.29 7.55 30.03
C ARG A 120 -13.80 7.68 30.28
N MET A 121 -13.08 8.45 29.47
CA MET A 121 -11.65 8.72 29.66
C MET A 121 -11.37 9.50 30.95
N GLU A 122 -12.18 10.51 31.25
CA GLU A 122 -12.16 11.27 32.51
C GLU A 122 -12.42 10.37 33.73
N LYS A 123 -13.24 9.32 33.57
CA LYS A 123 -13.49 8.28 34.59
C LYS A 123 -12.45 7.16 34.61
N GLY A 124 -11.30 7.33 33.96
CA GLY A 124 -10.16 6.40 34.01
C GLY A 124 -10.10 5.35 32.89
N MET A 125 -10.98 5.40 31.88
CA MET A 125 -10.82 4.55 30.70
C MET A 125 -9.60 5.00 29.89
N THR A 126 -8.53 4.22 29.87
CA THR A 126 -7.35 4.48 29.03
C THR A 126 -7.32 3.55 27.82
N PRO A 127 -7.62 4.03 26.59
CA PRO A 127 -7.51 3.20 25.39
C PRO A 127 -6.06 2.74 25.19
N ARG A 128 -5.84 1.42 25.08
CA ARG A 128 -4.50 0.86 24.79
C ARG A 128 -3.98 1.48 23.48
N LYS A 129 -2.74 1.94 23.47
CA LYS A 129 -2.04 2.40 22.25
C LYS A 129 -1.14 1.28 21.73
N LEU A 130 -0.93 1.24 20.42
CA LEU A 130 0.05 0.33 19.82
C LEU A 130 1.44 0.92 20.05
N ASP A 131 2.45 0.09 20.25
CA ASP A 131 3.84 0.56 20.34
C ASP A 131 4.27 1.25 19.03
N LYS A 132 5.06 2.33 19.11
CA LYS A 132 5.46 3.16 17.96
C LYS A 132 6.17 2.34 16.88
N ILE A 133 6.99 1.36 17.26
CA ILE A 133 7.67 0.46 16.31
C ILE A 133 6.63 -0.38 15.53
N LYS A 134 5.59 -0.85 16.24
CA LYS A 134 4.48 -1.63 15.67
C LYS A 134 3.44 -0.80 14.89
N GLN A 135 3.46 0.54 14.99
CA GLN A 135 2.54 1.42 14.27
C GLN A 135 2.84 1.57 12.76
N SER A 136 3.99 1.08 12.27
CA SER A 136 4.30 1.17 10.83
C SER A 136 3.31 0.36 9.98
N GLU A 137 2.71 0.99 8.96
CA GLU A 137 1.79 0.35 8.00
C GLU A 137 2.39 -0.93 7.41
N MET A 138 3.71 -0.95 7.20
CA MET A 138 4.46 -2.11 6.74
C MET A 138 4.18 -3.36 7.58
N LEU A 139 4.08 -3.26 8.92
CA LEU A 139 3.84 -4.42 9.78
C LEU A 139 2.40 -4.92 9.71
N PHE A 140 1.42 -4.02 9.48
CA PHE A 140 0.03 -4.43 9.34
C PHE A 140 -0.23 -5.13 8.01
N MET A 141 0.38 -4.67 6.92
CA MET A 141 0.20 -5.28 5.60
C MET A 141 1.11 -6.51 5.36
N GLN A 142 2.17 -6.68 6.19
CA GLN A 142 2.93 -7.94 6.28
C GLN A 142 3.49 -8.35 4.92
N THR A 143 3.38 -9.58 4.43
CA THR A 143 2.83 -10.81 5.00
C THR A 143 3.82 -11.97 4.82
N ALA A 144 3.83 -12.92 5.77
CA ALA A 144 4.88 -13.93 5.89
C ALA A 144 4.65 -15.13 4.96
N MET A 145 5.64 -15.50 4.13
CA MET A 145 5.59 -16.68 3.26
C MET A 145 6.96 -17.34 3.12
N LYS A 146 7.00 -18.68 3.16
CA LYS A 146 8.22 -19.47 2.93
C LYS A 146 8.51 -19.63 1.44
N ARG A 147 9.76 -19.43 1.03
CA ARG A 147 10.26 -19.68 -0.34
C ARG A 147 11.70 -20.18 -0.30
N THR A 148 12.08 -21.02 -1.27
CA THR A 148 13.45 -21.50 -1.43
C THR A 148 14.27 -20.54 -2.28
N ILE A 149 15.52 -20.29 -1.90
CA ILE A 149 16.50 -19.63 -2.76
C ILE A 149 16.85 -20.56 -3.93
N ARG A 150 16.72 -20.05 -5.15
CA ARG A 150 17.03 -20.75 -6.41
C ARG A 150 18.27 -20.15 -7.04
N GLY A 151 18.99 -20.96 -7.81
CA GLY A 151 20.23 -20.58 -8.47
C GLY A 151 20.90 -21.84 -9.01
N SER A 152 21.96 -21.68 -9.79
CA SER A 152 22.80 -22.80 -10.21
C SER A 152 24.20 -22.30 -10.56
N ILE A 153 25.20 -22.86 -9.89
CA ILE A 153 26.61 -22.58 -10.18
C ILE A 153 26.97 -23.13 -11.56
N ALA A 154 26.49 -24.34 -11.89
CA ALA A 154 26.79 -25.02 -13.15
C ALA A 154 26.27 -24.27 -14.41
N SER A 155 25.16 -23.51 -14.29
CA SER A 155 24.66 -22.67 -15.39
C SER A 155 24.97 -21.17 -15.22
N GLY A 156 25.82 -20.81 -14.26
CA GLY A 156 26.17 -19.41 -13.96
C GLY A 156 25.00 -18.55 -13.45
N LYS A 157 23.85 -19.14 -13.12
CA LYS A 157 22.67 -18.41 -12.67
C LYS A 157 22.80 -18.04 -11.20
N ARG A 158 23.21 -16.77 -10.95
CA ARG A 158 23.29 -16.16 -9.61
C ARG A 158 22.02 -16.40 -8.77
N PRO A 159 22.12 -16.51 -7.43
CA PRO A 159 20.97 -16.78 -6.58
C PRO A 159 19.87 -15.72 -6.66
N TYR A 160 18.63 -16.18 -6.52
CA TYR A 160 17.42 -15.37 -6.57
C TYR A 160 16.29 -16.07 -5.83
N ILE A 161 15.23 -15.33 -5.49
CA ILE A 161 14.00 -15.92 -4.97
C ILE A 161 12.88 -15.71 -5.99
N GLN A 162 12.11 -16.76 -6.27
CA GLN A 162 10.96 -16.64 -7.17
C GLN A 162 9.68 -16.43 -6.36
N TYR A 163 9.00 -15.32 -6.62
CA TYR A 163 7.73 -14.98 -5.99
C TYR A 163 6.79 -14.39 -7.04
N GLU A 164 5.54 -14.87 -7.09
CA GLU A 164 4.48 -14.39 -7.99
C GLU A 164 4.93 -14.16 -9.45
N GLY A 165 5.59 -15.17 -10.03
CA GLY A 165 6.03 -15.16 -11.42
C GLY A 165 7.32 -14.37 -11.70
N VAL A 166 7.91 -13.71 -10.69
CA VAL A 166 9.11 -12.87 -10.87
C VAL A 166 10.24 -13.24 -9.93
N GLU A 167 11.47 -12.97 -10.38
CA GLU A 167 12.68 -13.14 -9.60
C GLU A 167 12.97 -11.90 -8.75
N TYR A 168 13.33 -12.10 -7.48
CA TYR A 168 13.70 -11.07 -6.53
C TYR A 168 15.15 -11.26 -6.12
N ARG A 169 15.92 -10.16 -6.11
CA ARG A 169 17.37 -10.15 -5.88
C ARG A 169 17.82 -8.91 -5.09
N ASN A 170 18.94 -9.03 -4.41
CA ASN A 170 19.81 -7.93 -4.00
C ASN A 170 21.27 -8.37 -4.14
N GLU A 171 22.23 -7.44 -4.01
CA GLU A 171 23.65 -7.75 -4.14
C GLU A 171 24.13 -8.85 -3.19
N ARG A 172 23.64 -8.84 -1.94
CA ARG A 172 24.02 -9.84 -0.93
C ARG A 172 23.60 -11.25 -1.34
N LEU A 173 22.34 -11.43 -1.75
CA LEU A 173 21.82 -12.71 -2.24
C LEU A 173 22.52 -13.12 -3.54
N ALA A 174 22.72 -12.19 -4.48
CA ALA A 174 23.34 -12.47 -5.78
C ALA A 174 24.79 -12.98 -5.67
N ASN A 175 25.49 -12.65 -4.58
CA ASN A 175 26.84 -13.11 -4.27
C ASN A 175 26.87 -14.31 -3.28
N SER A 176 25.74 -14.71 -2.69
CA SER A 176 25.66 -15.77 -1.67
C SER A 176 25.28 -17.13 -2.27
N ALA A 177 26.14 -17.67 -3.14
CA ALA A 177 25.91 -18.95 -3.83
C ALA A 177 25.74 -20.15 -2.86
N HIS A 178 26.30 -20.07 -1.65
CA HIS A 178 26.17 -21.08 -0.60
C HIS A 178 24.74 -21.20 -0.01
N LEU A 179 23.85 -20.24 -0.28
CA LEU A 179 22.45 -20.25 0.18
C LEU A 179 21.48 -20.90 -0.82
N ILE A 180 21.96 -21.42 -1.95
CA ILE A 180 21.10 -22.08 -2.95
C ILE A 180 20.49 -23.35 -2.33
N GLY A 181 19.17 -23.49 -2.44
CA GLY A 181 18.42 -24.60 -1.83
C GLY A 181 17.91 -24.32 -0.41
N THR A 182 18.38 -23.27 0.26
CA THR A 182 17.91 -22.88 1.60
C THR A 182 16.49 -22.30 1.53
N GLU A 183 15.61 -22.74 2.44
CA GLU A 183 14.30 -22.11 2.65
C GLU A 183 14.47 -20.80 3.44
N VAL A 184 13.75 -19.75 3.05
CA VAL A 184 13.75 -18.45 3.72
C VAL A 184 12.34 -17.93 3.92
N THR A 185 12.17 -17.08 4.94
CA THR A 185 10.90 -16.43 5.23
C THR A 185 10.87 -15.04 4.58
N LEU A 186 9.89 -14.81 3.71
CA LEU A 186 9.64 -13.53 3.07
C LEU A 186 8.57 -12.75 3.83
N HIS A 187 8.80 -11.46 4.03
CA HIS A 187 7.82 -10.47 4.49
C HIS A 187 7.46 -9.59 3.29
N VAL A 188 6.22 -9.74 2.79
CA VAL A 188 5.78 -9.22 1.48
C VAL A 188 4.59 -8.27 1.61
N ASN A 189 4.83 -6.95 1.52
CA ASN A 189 3.78 -5.94 1.68
C ASN A 189 2.74 -6.11 0.56
N VAL A 190 1.52 -6.51 0.90
CA VAL A 190 0.49 -6.83 -0.09
C VAL A 190 0.06 -5.65 -0.95
N ASP A 191 0.29 -4.40 -0.51
CA ASP A 191 -0.05 -3.19 -1.27
C ASP A 191 1.05 -2.74 -2.24
N ASP A 192 2.30 -3.13 -2.00
CA ASP A 192 3.44 -2.81 -2.85
C ASP A 192 4.48 -3.93 -2.78
N ILE A 193 4.39 -4.86 -3.72
CA ILE A 193 5.28 -6.03 -3.79
C ILE A 193 6.53 -5.79 -4.66
N ARG A 194 6.84 -4.55 -5.05
CA ARG A 194 8.08 -4.23 -5.81
C ARG A 194 9.34 -4.63 -5.05
N VAL A 195 9.28 -4.54 -3.72
CA VAL A 195 10.35 -4.89 -2.80
C VAL A 195 9.79 -5.82 -1.73
N ILE A 196 10.52 -6.89 -1.43
CA ILE A 196 10.18 -7.85 -0.36
C ILE A 196 11.34 -7.94 0.62
N LYS A 197 11.07 -8.18 1.90
CA LYS A 197 12.11 -8.37 2.91
C LYS A 197 12.30 -9.87 3.17
N ALA A 198 13.54 -10.34 3.29
CA ALA A 198 13.84 -11.77 3.44
C ALA A 198 14.68 -12.06 4.70
N PHE A 199 14.38 -13.19 5.34
CA PHE A 199 15.03 -13.69 6.56
C PHE A 199 15.43 -15.16 6.40
N LEU A 200 16.64 -15.51 6.83
CA LEU A 200 17.18 -16.87 6.83
C LEU A 200 16.53 -17.74 7.94
N PRO A 201 16.69 -19.07 7.94
CA PRO A 201 16.14 -19.97 8.97
C PRO A 201 16.59 -19.67 10.40
N ASP A 202 17.77 -19.08 10.57
CA ASP A 202 18.32 -18.63 11.85
C ASP A 202 17.71 -17.31 12.35
N GLY A 203 16.79 -16.72 11.60
CA GLY A 203 16.18 -15.42 11.87
C GLY A 203 17.01 -14.22 11.40
N SER A 204 18.20 -14.43 10.83
CA SER A 204 19.04 -13.34 10.36
C SER A 204 18.46 -12.67 9.10
N GLU A 205 18.59 -11.36 9.03
CA GLU A 205 18.07 -10.57 7.90
C GLU A 205 18.99 -10.72 6.67
N LEU A 206 18.43 -11.19 5.55
CA LEU A 206 19.07 -11.17 4.23
C LEU A 206 18.93 -9.80 3.54
N GLY A 207 17.94 -9.02 3.98
CA GLY A 207 17.67 -7.64 3.58
C GLY A 207 16.45 -7.49 2.67
N TYR A 208 16.33 -6.32 2.08
CA TYR A 208 15.34 -6.03 1.05
C TYR A 208 15.81 -6.57 -0.31
N LEU A 209 14.89 -7.19 -1.05
CA LEU A 209 15.07 -7.76 -2.39
C LEU A 209 14.13 -7.05 -3.36
N SER A 210 14.65 -6.58 -4.48
CA SER A 210 13.86 -5.90 -5.52
C SER A 210 13.41 -6.87 -6.60
N ALA A 211 12.20 -6.65 -7.14
CA ALA A 211 11.67 -7.39 -8.28
C ALA A 211 12.52 -7.15 -9.55
N ALA A 212 12.76 -8.20 -10.34
CA ALA A 212 13.51 -8.09 -11.58
C ALA A 212 12.75 -7.35 -12.69
N GLY A 213 13.49 -6.60 -13.51
CA GLY A 213 12.96 -5.86 -14.65
C GLY A 213 12.01 -4.72 -14.26
N LYS A 214 11.12 -4.35 -15.18
CA LYS A 214 10.19 -3.21 -15.05
C LYS A 214 9.17 -3.36 -13.92
N TRP A 215 8.98 -4.57 -13.40
CA TRP A 215 8.17 -4.85 -12.22
C TRP A 215 8.63 -4.16 -10.93
N SER A 216 9.85 -3.59 -10.87
CA SER A 216 10.32 -2.75 -9.76
C SER A 216 10.01 -1.26 -9.91
N LEU A 217 9.46 -0.81 -11.06
CA LEU A 217 9.16 0.59 -11.31
C LEU A 217 7.81 0.99 -10.67
N THR A 218 6.71 0.53 -11.26
CA THR A 218 5.36 0.98 -10.89
C THR A 218 4.81 0.23 -9.68
N SER A 219 4.32 0.98 -8.69
CA SER A 219 3.74 0.41 -7.46
C SER A 219 2.48 -0.38 -7.77
N HIS A 220 2.34 -1.56 -7.19
CA HIS A 220 1.19 -2.43 -7.42
C HIS A 220 1.01 -3.46 -6.30
N THR A 221 -0.25 -3.84 -6.07
CA THR A 221 -0.61 -4.83 -5.05
C THR A 221 -0.37 -6.26 -5.53
N LEU A 222 -0.33 -7.19 -4.57
CA LEU A 222 -0.35 -8.63 -4.79
C LEU A 222 -1.56 -9.08 -5.65
N GLN A 223 -2.72 -8.42 -5.49
CA GLN A 223 -3.91 -8.75 -6.26
C GLN A 223 -3.77 -8.37 -7.74
N ILE A 224 -3.21 -7.18 -8.03
CA ILE A 224 -2.92 -6.73 -9.40
C ILE A 224 -1.93 -7.69 -10.06
N ARG A 225 -0.87 -8.07 -9.34
CA ARG A 225 0.12 -9.06 -9.78
C ARG A 225 -0.52 -10.39 -10.17
N GLN A 226 -1.31 -10.97 -9.29
CA GLN A 226 -1.98 -12.25 -9.53
C GLN A 226 -2.97 -12.17 -10.70
N ALA A 227 -3.66 -11.03 -10.87
CA ALA A 227 -4.54 -10.80 -12.01
C ALA A 227 -3.77 -10.77 -13.34
N ILE A 228 -2.62 -10.09 -13.40
CA ILE A 228 -1.74 -10.06 -14.58
C ILE A 228 -1.20 -11.45 -14.88
N ASN A 229 -0.61 -12.12 -13.89
CA ASN A 229 -0.09 -13.49 -14.03
C ASN A 229 -1.14 -14.43 -14.60
N LYS A 230 -2.40 -14.37 -14.11
CA LYS A 230 -3.52 -15.18 -14.60
C LYS A 230 -3.92 -14.87 -16.05
N LEU A 231 -3.78 -13.64 -16.52
CA LEU A 231 -4.02 -13.30 -17.93
C LEU A 231 -2.89 -13.79 -18.83
N VAL A 232 -1.63 -13.69 -18.38
CA VAL A 232 -0.45 -14.23 -19.08
C VAL A 232 -0.54 -15.76 -19.22
N THR A 233 -0.85 -16.49 -18.14
CA THR A 233 -1.05 -17.95 -18.19
C THR A 233 -2.17 -18.35 -19.16
N ARG A 234 -3.21 -17.52 -19.29
CA ARG A 234 -4.32 -17.70 -20.25
C ARG A 234 -4.01 -17.23 -21.67
N ARG A 235 -2.81 -16.70 -21.93
CA ARG A 235 -2.38 -16.12 -23.22
C ARG A 235 -3.26 -14.96 -23.71
N LEU A 236 -3.92 -14.25 -22.78
CA LEU A 236 -4.78 -13.10 -23.06
C LEU A 236 -4.03 -11.76 -22.97
N LEU A 237 -2.82 -11.76 -22.40
CA LEU A 237 -1.99 -10.59 -22.18
C LEU A 237 -0.54 -11.02 -22.33
N HIS A 238 0.24 -10.26 -23.09
CA HIS A 238 1.64 -10.52 -23.39
C HIS A 238 2.43 -9.23 -23.21
N PHE A 239 3.65 -9.32 -22.70
CA PHE A 239 4.60 -8.21 -22.56
C PHE A 239 6.03 -8.74 -22.68
N THR A 240 6.94 -7.88 -23.13
CA THR A 240 8.38 -8.17 -23.20
C THR A 240 9.08 -7.79 -21.90
N TYR A 241 10.40 -7.97 -21.84
CA TYR A 241 11.21 -7.52 -20.72
C TYR A 241 11.28 -5.98 -20.58
N TRP A 242 11.04 -5.25 -21.66
CA TRP A 242 11.21 -3.80 -21.72
C TRP A 242 9.95 -3.01 -21.34
N ASP A 243 8.79 -3.65 -21.41
CA ASP A 243 7.50 -3.02 -21.14
C ASP A 243 7.19 -2.99 -19.64
N ASP A 244 6.43 -2.00 -19.18
CA ASP A 244 5.83 -2.03 -17.84
C ASP A 244 4.56 -2.90 -17.84
N PRO A 245 4.53 -4.03 -17.12
CA PRO A 245 3.37 -4.91 -17.09
C PRO A 245 2.14 -4.29 -16.42
N ILE A 246 2.32 -3.29 -15.55
CA ILE A 246 1.20 -2.53 -14.96
C ILE A 246 0.56 -1.63 -16.01
N PHE A 247 1.37 -0.97 -16.84
CA PHE A 247 0.89 -0.13 -17.93
C PHE A 247 0.13 -0.95 -18.99
N ILE A 248 0.69 -2.09 -19.42
CA ILE A 248 0.02 -3.02 -20.35
C ILE A 248 -1.27 -3.57 -19.74
N TYR A 249 -1.31 -3.81 -18.43
CA TYR A 249 -2.53 -4.22 -17.74
C TYR A 249 -3.60 -3.12 -17.71
N THR A 250 -3.21 -1.84 -17.51
CA THR A 250 -4.16 -0.73 -17.59
C THR A 250 -4.73 -0.56 -19.01
N GLU A 251 -3.90 -0.66 -20.05
CA GLU A 251 -4.37 -0.60 -21.45
C GLU A 251 -5.29 -1.78 -21.79
N PHE A 252 -4.97 -2.98 -21.34
CA PHE A 252 -5.83 -4.15 -21.48
C PHE A 252 -7.21 -3.91 -20.81
N LEU A 253 -7.23 -3.44 -19.57
CA LEU A 253 -8.48 -3.13 -18.87
C LEU A 253 -9.29 -2.01 -19.55
N LEU A 254 -8.62 -0.97 -20.07
CA LEU A 254 -9.26 0.11 -20.84
C LEU A 254 -9.90 -0.42 -22.14
N SER A 255 -9.23 -1.33 -22.85
CA SER A 255 -9.82 -1.98 -24.03
C SER A 255 -11.06 -2.80 -23.69
N GLN A 256 -11.05 -3.56 -22.58
CA GLN A 256 -12.21 -4.34 -22.12
C GLN A 256 -13.35 -3.45 -21.61
N ALA A 257 -13.03 -2.31 -21.00
CA ALA A 257 -14.01 -1.31 -20.57
C ALA A 257 -14.76 -0.69 -21.77
N LYS A 258 -14.08 -0.40 -22.89
CA LYS A 258 -14.71 0.05 -24.15
C LYS A 258 -15.72 -0.97 -24.71
N ILE A 259 -15.54 -2.26 -24.41
CA ILE A 259 -16.44 -3.36 -24.79
C ILE A 259 -17.62 -3.50 -23.79
N GLY A 260 -17.83 -2.53 -22.89
CA GLY A 260 -19.01 -2.43 -22.02
C GLY A 260 -18.93 -3.25 -20.72
N LYS A 261 -17.78 -3.87 -20.41
CA LYS A 261 -17.61 -4.64 -19.16
C LYS A 261 -17.42 -3.70 -17.96
N LYS A 262 -18.54 -3.25 -17.37
CA LYS A 262 -18.59 -2.35 -16.19
C LYS A 262 -17.61 -2.70 -15.06
N ARG A 263 -17.35 -4.00 -14.82
CA ARG A 263 -16.41 -4.49 -13.78
C ARG A 263 -14.95 -4.09 -14.03
N ASP A 264 -14.56 -3.83 -15.27
CA ASP A 264 -13.17 -3.55 -15.62
C ASP A 264 -12.82 -2.06 -15.47
N VAL A 265 -13.81 -1.15 -15.61
CA VAL A 265 -13.67 0.29 -15.30
C VAL A 265 -13.23 0.52 -13.85
N ASN A 266 -13.87 -0.15 -12.89
CA ASN A 266 -13.52 -0.03 -11.48
C ASN A 266 -12.10 -0.56 -11.17
N LYS A 267 -11.61 -1.54 -11.94
CA LYS A 267 -10.24 -2.03 -11.81
C LYS A 267 -9.23 -1.01 -12.33
N VAL A 268 -9.52 -0.32 -13.44
CA VAL A 268 -8.64 0.75 -13.97
C VAL A 268 -8.40 1.81 -12.90
N LYS A 269 -9.48 2.34 -12.29
CA LYS A 269 -9.37 3.34 -11.22
C LYS A 269 -8.52 2.82 -10.04
N ASN A 270 -8.76 1.59 -9.59
CA ASN A 270 -7.98 0.99 -8.50
C ASN A 270 -6.48 0.85 -8.84
N VAL A 271 -6.13 0.41 -10.05
CA VAL A 271 -4.72 0.31 -10.48
C VAL A 271 -4.05 1.69 -10.54
N GLN A 272 -4.74 2.69 -11.07
CA GLN A 272 -4.25 4.08 -11.12
C GLN A 272 -4.04 4.66 -9.72
N GLU A 273 -4.95 4.40 -8.78
CA GLU A 273 -4.85 4.84 -7.39
C GLU A 273 -3.66 4.20 -6.64
N VAL A 274 -3.46 2.89 -6.81
CA VAL A 274 -2.32 2.18 -6.20
C VAL A 274 -0.99 2.70 -6.76
N ALA A 275 -0.93 3.03 -8.05
CA ALA A 275 0.24 3.66 -8.65
C ALA A 275 0.47 5.09 -8.11
N ARG A 276 -0.58 5.91 -7.98
CA ARG A 276 -0.53 7.30 -7.49
C ARG A 276 -0.14 7.43 -6.02
N LYS A 277 -0.84 6.73 -5.12
CA LYS A 277 -0.67 6.88 -3.65
C LYS A 277 0.78 6.73 -3.19
N LYS A 278 1.53 5.84 -3.82
CA LYS A 278 2.94 5.57 -3.51
C LYS A 278 3.94 6.55 -4.15
N THR A 279 3.55 7.29 -5.18
CA THR A 279 4.34 8.41 -5.72
C THR A 279 4.27 9.59 -4.76
N ASN A 280 3.05 10.01 -4.39
CA ASN A 280 2.86 11.10 -3.43
C ASN A 280 3.45 10.78 -2.05
N LYS A 281 3.37 9.52 -1.59
CA LYS A 281 3.99 9.12 -0.32
C LYS A 281 5.52 9.17 -0.35
N LYS A 282 6.16 8.95 -1.51
CA LYS A 282 7.61 9.16 -1.69
C LYS A 282 8.02 10.63 -1.56
N GLU A 283 7.13 11.56 -1.92
CA GLU A 283 7.33 13.01 -1.79
C GLU A 283 7.02 13.52 -0.36
N GLN A 284 6.27 12.75 0.43
CA GLN A 284 5.95 13.05 1.83
C GLN A 284 6.91 12.40 2.84
N ASP A 285 7.46 11.22 2.53
CA ASP A 285 8.46 10.51 3.35
C ASP A 285 9.90 11.06 3.18
N THR A 286 10.12 12.06 2.31
CA THR A 286 11.36 12.85 2.31
C THR A 286 11.40 13.78 3.52
N ASP A 287 11.94 13.25 4.63
CA ASP A 287 12.21 13.98 5.86
C ASP A 287 12.90 15.32 5.57
N PRO A 288 12.30 16.47 5.93
CA PRO A 288 12.87 17.79 5.69
C PRO A 288 14.29 17.94 6.25
N GLU A 289 14.59 17.30 7.36
CA GLU A 289 15.91 17.35 8.02
C GLU A 289 16.98 16.61 7.21
N LEU A 290 16.62 15.48 6.59
CA LEU A 290 17.48 14.77 5.64
C LEU A 290 17.69 15.57 4.34
N MET A 291 16.67 16.28 3.86
CA MET A 291 16.77 17.09 2.65
C MET A 291 17.73 18.28 2.85
N VAL A 292 17.59 19.02 3.97
CA VAL A 292 18.51 20.11 4.36
C VAL A 292 19.94 19.60 4.56
N ARG A 293 20.10 18.43 5.19
CA ARG A 293 21.42 17.80 5.39
C ARG A 293 22.08 17.41 4.06
N ASN A 294 21.31 16.90 3.09
CA ASN A 294 21.81 16.55 1.77
C ASN A 294 22.18 17.80 0.95
N GLU A 295 21.39 18.87 1.02
CA GLU A 295 21.76 20.16 0.40
C GLU A 295 23.06 20.73 0.99
N ALA A 296 23.23 20.69 2.32
CA ALA A 296 24.46 21.14 2.97
C ALA A 296 25.68 20.31 2.51
N LEU A 297 25.52 19.00 2.35
CA LEU A 297 26.56 18.11 1.81
C LEU A 297 26.89 18.40 0.34
N GLU A 298 25.91 18.69 -0.51
CA GLU A 298 26.16 19.05 -1.92
C GLU A 298 26.78 20.44 -2.07
N ARG A 299 26.41 21.42 -1.23
CA ARG A 299 27.09 22.72 -1.15
C ARG A 299 28.56 22.56 -0.70
N ALA A 300 28.82 21.70 0.28
CA ALA A 300 30.19 21.37 0.69
C ALA A 300 30.98 20.67 -0.43
N ARG A 301 30.36 19.72 -1.17
CA ARG A 301 30.97 19.06 -2.32
C ARG A 301 31.33 20.02 -3.45
N THR A 302 30.45 20.98 -3.76
CA THR A 302 30.73 22.00 -4.78
C THR A 302 31.83 22.97 -4.33
N GLN A 303 31.84 23.42 -3.08
CA GLN A 303 32.93 24.24 -2.53
C GLN A 303 34.29 23.52 -2.56
N VAL A 304 34.32 22.23 -2.17
CA VAL A 304 35.55 21.41 -2.23
C VAL A 304 36.02 21.20 -3.68
N LYS A 305 35.09 21.12 -4.63
CA LYS A 305 35.43 21.01 -6.06
C LYS A 305 36.03 22.31 -6.59
N VAL A 306 35.36 23.45 -6.36
CA VAL A 306 35.87 24.79 -6.73
C VAL A 306 37.24 25.07 -6.08
N ALA A 307 37.43 24.71 -4.82
CA ALA A 307 38.73 24.87 -4.14
C ALA A 307 39.84 23.92 -4.66
N LYS A 308 39.49 22.81 -5.32
CA LYS A 308 40.45 21.96 -6.05
C LYS A 308 40.76 22.52 -7.43
N ASP A 309 39.74 23.01 -8.14
CA ASP A 309 39.89 23.56 -9.48
C ASP A 309 40.78 24.83 -9.42
N ILE A 310 40.53 25.75 -8.48
CA ILE A 310 41.38 26.93 -8.20
C ILE A 310 42.84 26.53 -7.89
N LYS A 311 43.04 25.47 -7.09
CA LYS A 311 44.40 24.97 -6.77
C LYS A 311 45.07 24.25 -7.95
N SER A 312 44.32 23.82 -8.95
CA SER A 312 44.86 23.25 -10.18
C SER A 312 45.35 24.38 -11.10
N ASP A 313 44.54 25.43 -11.27
CA ASP A 313 44.88 26.59 -12.10
C ASP A 313 46.13 27.31 -11.58
N ASP A 314 46.23 27.51 -10.26
CA ASP A 314 47.40 28.09 -9.56
C ASP A 314 48.68 27.24 -9.77
N TYR A 315 48.55 25.91 -9.78
CA TYR A 315 49.66 24.99 -10.08
C TYR A 315 50.08 25.05 -11.56
N ASP A 316 49.14 25.21 -12.48
CA ASP A 316 49.39 25.33 -13.92
C ASP A 316 49.97 26.70 -14.31
N GLU A 317 49.70 27.77 -13.55
CA GLU A 317 50.43 29.05 -13.66
C GLU A 317 51.89 28.90 -13.18
N ILE A 318 52.11 28.35 -11.98
CA ILE A 318 53.47 28.10 -11.46
C ILE A 318 54.29 27.21 -12.42
N LEU A 319 53.66 26.20 -13.05
CA LEU A 319 54.31 25.33 -14.04
C LEU A 319 54.60 26.01 -15.40
N LYS A 320 53.94 27.13 -15.74
CA LYS A 320 54.31 27.92 -16.93
C LYS A 320 55.56 28.73 -16.65
N ASP A 321 55.61 29.45 -15.54
CA ASP A 321 56.76 30.30 -15.17
C ASP A 321 58.04 29.47 -15.04
N LEU A 322 57.96 28.27 -14.44
CA LEU A 322 59.08 27.34 -14.31
C LEU A 322 59.56 26.72 -15.64
N LYS A 323 58.71 26.66 -16.67
CA LYS A 323 59.10 26.14 -18.01
C LYS A 323 59.87 27.18 -18.85
N THR A 324 59.91 28.43 -18.43
CA THR A 324 60.60 29.51 -19.14
C THR A 324 62.11 29.57 -18.88
N ILE A 325 62.65 28.70 -18.01
CA ILE A 325 64.08 28.64 -17.68
C ILE A 325 64.69 27.33 -18.20
N THR A 326 65.05 27.32 -19.48
CA THR A 326 66.00 26.38 -20.08
C THR A 326 67.05 27.16 -20.86
N TYR A 327 68.31 26.76 -20.70
CA TYR A 327 69.54 27.42 -21.16
C TYR A 327 69.56 27.84 -22.64
#